data_AF-G5J2V2-F1
#
_entry.id   AF-G5J2V2-F1
#
_cell.length_a   1.000
_cell.length_b   1.000
_cell.length_c   1.000
_cell.angle_alpha   90.00
_cell.angle_beta   90.00
_cell.angle_gamma   90.00
#
_symmetry.space_group_name_H-M   'P 1'
#
loop_
_entity.id
_entity.type
_entity.pdbx_description
1 polymer ?
#
loop_
_entity_poly.entity_id
_entity_poly.type
_entity_poly.pdbx_seq_one_letter_code
_entity_poly.pdbx_strand_id
1 'polypeptide(L)'
;MLNKLREQTVFKGNWLLSLLVSVGVWQCSVPVMGQMLLPYTPQLNSEQLEQQGLEVAEEAAQLIRFQQHDLALSRAKLAVQLAPNKYQPWFILGTLYIIKQELEPGVEALEKALVLEPEEVGIKFTLGNAYFQQGKYQQA
;
A
#
# COMPACT_ATOMS: atom_id res chain seq x y z
N MET A 1 -29.53 5.54 94.23
CA MET A 1 -28.08 5.62 93.93
C MET A 1 -27.64 4.27 93.39
N LEU A 2 -27.62 4.13 92.06
CA LEU A 2 -27.29 2.87 91.36
C LEU A 2 -25.79 2.85 91.05
N ASN A 3 -25.06 1.93 91.68
CA ASN A 3 -23.62 1.77 91.56
C ASN A 3 -23.32 0.33 91.11
N LYS A 4 -22.99 0.17 89.82
CA LYS A 4 -22.41 -1.01 89.11
C LYS A 4 -22.59 -0.67 87.62
N LEU A 5 -21.59 -0.60 86.75
CA LEU A 5 -20.55 -1.59 86.47
C LEU A 5 -19.33 -0.88 85.86
N ARG A 6 -18.15 -1.18 86.40
CA ARG A 6 -16.84 -0.99 85.76
C ARG A 6 -16.25 -2.39 85.56
N GLU A 7 -16.21 -2.88 84.33
CA GLU A 7 -15.28 -3.92 83.84
C GLU A 7 -15.10 -3.62 82.33
N GLN A 8 -14.00 -2.97 81.93
CA GLN A 8 -12.79 -3.62 81.41
C GLN A 8 -13.07 -4.83 80.51
N THR A 9 -12.85 -4.69 79.20
CA THR A 9 -12.02 -5.63 78.43
C THR A 9 -11.53 -4.94 77.15
N VAL A 10 -10.24 -4.64 77.16
CA VAL A 10 -9.41 -4.29 76.01
C VAL A 10 -9.26 -5.54 75.16
N PHE A 11 -9.82 -5.61 73.94
CA PHE A 11 -9.37 -6.58 72.95
C PHE A 11 -9.79 -6.21 71.52
N LYS A 12 -8.83 -6.33 70.58
CA LYS A 12 -8.93 -6.33 69.10
C LYS A 12 -9.14 -4.99 68.38
N GLY A 13 -8.06 -4.20 68.34
CA GLY A 13 -7.88 -3.10 67.37
C GLY A 13 -6.78 -3.32 66.30
N ASN A 14 -6.12 -4.49 66.26
CA ASN A 14 -4.94 -4.70 65.39
C ASN A 14 -5.19 -5.47 64.08
N TRP A 15 -6.42 -5.92 63.80
CA TRP A 15 -6.80 -6.49 62.50
C TRP A 15 -6.64 -5.48 61.37
N LEU A 16 -6.89 -4.20 61.65
CA LEU A 16 -6.97 -3.16 60.62
C LEU A 16 -5.59 -2.84 60.03
N LEU A 17 -4.54 -3.00 60.83
CA LEU A 17 -3.16 -2.85 60.40
C LEU A 17 -2.72 -4.01 59.48
N SER A 18 -3.16 -5.25 59.74
CA SER A 18 -2.90 -6.37 58.82
C SER A 18 -3.59 -6.24 57.46
N LEU A 19 -4.80 -5.64 57.41
CA LEU A 19 -5.46 -5.36 56.14
C LEU A 19 -4.68 -4.32 55.32
N LEU A 20 -4.19 -3.25 55.94
CA LEU A 20 -3.41 -2.20 55.26
C LEU A 20 -2.09 -2.72 54.67
N VAL A 21 -1.40 -3.62 55.37
CA VAL A 21 -0.16 -4.24 54.85
C VAL A 21 -0.46 -5.17 53.67
N SER A 22 -1.60 -5.87 53.67
CA SER A 22 -1.99 -6.75 52.55
C SER A 22 -2.36 -5.97 51.28
N VAL A 23 -2.92 -4.76 51.41
CA VAL A 23 -3.21 -3.89 50.25
C VAL A 23 -1.93 -3.32 49.64
N GLY A 24 -0.91 -3.02 50.45
CA GLY A 24 0.36 -2.48 49.95
C GLY A 24 1.19 -3.46 49.11
N VAL A 25 1.06 -4.77 49.33
CA VAL A 25 1.74 -5.81 48.53
C VAL A 25 1.02 -6.07 47.20
N TRP A 26 -0.19 -5.55 47.02
CA TRP A 26 -0.92 -5.60 45.74
C TRP A 26 -0.56 -4.47 44.77
N GLN A 27 0.43 -3.65 45.11
CA GLN A 27 1.20 -2.87 44.15
C GLN A 27 2.55 -3.55 43.84
N CYS A 28 2.53 -4.88 43.70
CA CYS A 28 3.50 -5.56 42.86
C CYS A 28 3.24 -5.15 41.41
N SER A 29 4.07 -4.23 40.91
CA SER A 29 4.61 -4.19 39.56
C SER A 29 3.87 -5.08 38.55
N VAL A 30 2.73 -4.64 38.04
CA VAL A 30 2.25 -5.22 36.78
C VAL A 30 3.33 -4.82 35.78
N PRO A 31 4.11 -5.77 35.20
CA PRO A 31 5.02 -5.38 34.13
C PRO A 31 4.14 -4.70 33.08
N VAL A 32 4.50 -3.49 32.69
CA VAL A 32 3.85 -2.82 31.56
C VAL A 32 4.10 -3.74 30.37
N MET A 33 3.15 -4.63 30.10
CA MET A 33 3.09 -5.38 28.87
C MET A 33 2.74 -4.34 27.83
N GLY A 34 3.79 -3.73 27.26
CA GLY A 34 3.65 -2.84 26.14
C GLY A 34 2.84 -3.57 25.09
N GLN A 35 1.61 -3.13 24.86
CA GLN A 35 0.84 -3.60 23.72
C GLN A 35 1.69 -3.26 22.50
N MET A 36 2.23 -4.27 21.84
CA MET A 36 2.86 -4.06 20.56
C MET A 36 1.75 -3.55 19.64
N LEU A 37 1.74 -2.24 19.40
CA LEU A 37 0.98 -1.65 18.32
C LEU A 37 1.57 -2.24 17.04
N LEU A 38 1.05 -3.38 16.60
CA LEU A 38 1.27 -3.83 15.25
C LEU A 38 0.75 -2.69 14.37
N PRO A 39 1.60 -2.00 13.59
CA PRO A 39 1.09 -1.05 12.63
C PRO A 39 0.07 -1.82 11.79
N TYR A 40 -1.17 -1.34 11.73
CA TYR A 40 -2.16 -1.89 10.83
C TYR A 40 -1.64 -1.63 9.41
N THR A 41 -0.87 -2.58 8.88
CA THR A 41 -0.49 -2.60 7.48
C THR A 41 -1.73 -3.13 6.76
N PRO A 42 -2.41 -2.31 5.95
CA PRO A 42 -3.50 -2.83 5.13
C PRO A 42 -2.96 -4.02 4.33
N GLN A 43 -3.64 -5.18 4.44
CA GLN A 43 -3.30 -6.35 3.66
C GLN A 43 -3.65 -6.04 2.20
N LEU A 44 -2.66 -5.57 1.44
CA LEU A 44 -2.81 -5.29 0.02
C LEU A 44 -3.03 -6.61 -0.72
N ASN A 45 -4.25 -6.84 -1.18
CA ASN A 45 -4.54 -7.95 -2.09
C ASN A 45 -3.92 -7.64 -3.46
N SER A 46 -3.16 -8.57 -4.03
CA SER A 46 -2.55 -8.43 -5.35
C SER A 46 -3.57 -8.09 -6.44
N GLU A 47 -4.79 -8.63 -6.33
CA GLU A 47 -5.87 -8.32 -7.28
C GLU A 47 -6.35 -6.86 -7.17
N GLN A 48 -6.42 -6.31 -5.96
CA GLN A 48 -6.78 -4.91 -5.75
C GLN A 48 -5.69 -3.97 -6.27
N LEU A 49 -4.42 -4.33 -6.07
CA LEU A 49 -3.29 -3.59 -6.65
C LEU A 49 -3.33 -3.60 -8.18
N GLU A 50 -3.64 -4.75 -8.80
CA GLU A 50 -3.79 -4.83 -10.25
C GLU A 50 -4.96 -3.97 -10.75
N GLN A 51 -6.11 -4.03 -10.09
CA GLN A 51 -7.28 -3.20 -10.41
C GLN A 51 -6.93 -1.71 -10.31
N GLN A 52 -6.28 -1.29 -9.23
CA GLN A 52 -5.82 0.08 -9.05
C GLN A 52 -4.80 0.47 -10.13
N GLY A 53 -3.90 -0.44 -10.52
CA GLY A 53 -2.96 -0.20 -11.62
C GLY A 53 -3.65 0.03 -12.95
N LEU A 54 -4.74 -0.70 -13.25
CA LEU A 54 -5.55 -0.49 -14.44
C LEU A 54 -6.29 0.85 -14.40
N GLU A 55 -6.87 1.23 -13.25
CA GLU A 55 -7.49 2.55 -13.07
C GLU A 55 -6.50 3.69 -13.32
N VAL A 56 -5.29 3.60 -12.73
CA VAL A 56 -4.22 4.59 -12.93
C VAL A 56 -3.75 4.60 -14.39
N ALA A 57 -3.80 3.47 -15.10
CA ALA A 57 -3.53 3.42 -16.53
C ALA A 57 -4.59 4.19 -17.34
N GLU A 58 -5.88 4.03 -17.01
CA GLU A 58 -6.96 4.79 -17.64
C GLU A 58 -6.82 6.30 -17.41
N GLU A 59 -6.44 6.72 -16.19
CA GLU A 59 -6.09 8.11 -15.88
C GLU A 59 -4.93 8.59 -16.77
N ALA A 60 -3.86 7.80 -16.91
CA ALA A 60 -2.74 8.14 -17.79
C ALA A 60 -3.22 8.33 -19.23
N ALA A 61 -4.09 7.44 -19.73
CA ALA A 61 -4.68 7.56 -21.07
C ALA A 61 -5.55 8.82 -21.22
N GLN A 62 -6.28 9.22 -20.17
CA GLN A 62 -7.02 10.49 -20.15
C GLN A 62 -6.07 11.69 -20.25
N LEU A 63 -5.01 11.70 -19.46
CA LEU A 63 -3.99 12.77 -19.46
C LEU A 63 -3.30 12.89 -20.83
N ILE A 64 -3.04 11.77 -21.51
CA ILE A 64 -2.53 11.77 -22.90
C ILE A 64 -3.49 12.52 -23.83
N ARG A 65 -4.81 12.27 -23.74
CA ARG A 65 -5.81 12.96 -24.56
C ARG A 65 -5.86 14.46 -24.29
N PHE A 66 -5.57 14.88 -23.05
CA PHE A 66 -5.45 16.28 -22.66
C PHE A 66 -4.05 16.88 -22.92
N GLN A 67 -3.15 16.14 -23.58
CA GLN A 67 -1.77 16.55 -23.88
C GLN A 67 -0.91 16.83 -22.63
N GLN A 68 -1.32 16.32 -21.46
CA GLN A 68 -0.59 16.46 -20.20
C GLN A 68 0.47 15.36 -20.07
N HIS A 69 1.42 15.32 -21.01
CA HIS A 69 2.34 14.20 -21.19
C HIS A 69 3.22 13.90 -19.96
N ASP A 70 3.66 14.92 -19.21
CA ASP A 70 4.52 14.70 -18.04
C ASP A 70 3.77 14.09 -16.84
N LEU A 71 2.52 14.52 -16.64
CA LEU A 71 1.63 13.91 -15.64
C LEU A 71 1.25 12.49 -16.06
N ALA A 72 0.93 12.30 -17.34
CA ALA A 72 0.64 10.99 -17.91
C ALA A 72 1.82 10.02 -17.70
N LEU A 73 3.06 10.50 -17.82
CA LEU A 73 4.25 9.65 -17.68
C LEU A 73 4.40 9.15 -16.25
N SER A 74 4.17 10.04 -15.28
CA SER A 74 4.20 9.70 -13.87
C SER A 74 3.12 8.66 -13.53
N ARG A 75 1.91 8.84 -14.07
CA ARG A 75 0.79 7.90 -13.88
C ARG A 75 1.03 6.56 -14.57
N ALA A 76 1.50 6.55 -15.81
CA ALA A 76 1.80 5.32 -16.55
C ALA A 76 2.89 4.49 -15.87
N LYS A 77 3.95 5.13 -15.35
CA LYS A 77 4.99 4.44 -14.56
C LYS A 77 4.44 3.80 -13.30
N LEU A 78 3.56 4.51 -12.58
CA LEU A 78 2.90 3.96 -11.41
C LEU A 78 1.98 2.78 -11.78
N ALA A 79 1.20 2.91 -12.86
CA ALA A 79 0.33 1.85 -13.35
C ALA A 79 1.09 0.55 -13.63
N VAL A 80 2.27 0.64 -14.26
CA VAL A 80 3.15 -0.51 -14.50
C VAL A 80 3.67 -1.15 -13.20
N GLN A 81 3.93 -0.36 -12.16
CA GLN A 81 4.35 -0.89 -10.85
C GLN A 81 3.21 -1.62 -10.13
N LEU A 82 1.98 -1.13 -10.27
CA LEU A 82 0.79 -1.67 -9.63
C LEU A 82 0.24 -2.91 -10.36
N ALA A 83 0.31 -2.92 -11.69
CA ALA A 83 -0.20 -3.98 -12.54
C ALA A 83 0.85 -4.48 -13.57
N PRO A 84 2.00 -5.02 -13.12
CA PRO A 84 3.11 -5.38 -14.00
C PRO A 84 2.78 -6.54 -14.96
N ASN A 85 1.77 -7.34 -14.64
CA ASN A 85 1.34 -8.51 -15.43
C ASN A 85 0.16 -8.21 -16.37
N LYS A 86 -0.24 -6.94 -16.50
CA LYS A 86 -1.30 -6.50 -17.42
C LYS A 86 -0.65 -5.78 -18.60
N TYR A 87 -1.10 -6.04 -19.81
CA TYR A 87 -0.50 -5.41 -20.99
C TYR A 87 -0.84 -3.91 -21.09
N GLN A 88 -2.00 -3.47 -20.57
CA GLN A 88 -2.54 -2.12 -20.75
C GLN A 88 -1.61 -1.03 -20.21
N PRO A 89 -1.09 -1.10 -18.97
CA PRO A 89 -0.14 -0.12 -18.45
C PRO A 89 1.15 -0.03 -19.29
N TRP A 90 1.68 -1.17 -19.73
CA TRP A 90 2.87 -1.22 -20.59
C TRP A 90 2.60 -0.61 -21.97
N PHE A 91 1.44 -0.90 -22.56
CA PHE A 91 1.02 -0.33 -23.84
C PHE A 91 0.88 1.20 -23.76
N ILE A 92 0.27 1.70 -22.69
CA ILE A 92 0.11 3.15 -22.44
C ILE A 92 1.46 3.81 -22.20
N LEU A 93 2.32 3.22 -21.36
CA LEU A 93 3.66 3.74 -21.08
C LEU A 93 4.50 3.80 -22.36
N GLY A 94 4.50 2.72 -23.15
CA GLY A 94 5.21 2.65 -24.41
C GLY A 94 4.72 3.68 -25.42
N THR A 95 3.40 3.78 -25.62
CA THR A 95 2.78 4.79 -26.50
C THR A 95 3.17 6.21 -26.08
N LEU A 96 3.19 6.50 -24.78
CA LEU A 96 3.56 7.81 -24.27
C LEU A 96 5.04 8.14 -24.49
N TYR A 97 5.94 7.18 -24.34
CA TYR A 97 7.34 7.37 -24.70
C TYR A 97 7.52 7.68 -26.18
N ILE A 98 6.79 7.00 -27.08
CA ILE A 98 6.79 7.32 -28.51
C ILE A 98 6.30 8.76 -28.76
N ILE A 99 5.21 9.19 -28.10
CA ILE A 99 4.72 10.58 -28.18
C ILE A 99 5.79 11.59 -27.75
N LYS A 100 6.58 11.25 -26.72
CA LYS A 100 7.69 12.07 -26.21
C LYS A 100 9.00 11.94 -27.01
N GLN A 101 8.98 11.21 -28.14
CA GLN A 101 10.15 10.91 -28.98
C GLN A 101 11.25 10.09 -28.29
N GLU A 102 10.91 9.43 -27.19
CA GLU A 102 11.78 8.51 -26.47
C GLU A 102 11.56 7.10 -27.06
N LEU A 103 12.06 6.86 -28.27
CA LEU A 103 11.68 5.69 -29.06
C LEU A 103 12.15 4.37 -28.46
N GLU A 104 13.39 4.29 -27.97
CA GLU A 104 13.97 3.09 -27.36
C GLU A 104 13.17 2.58 -26.14
N PRO A 105 12.93 3.40 -25.09
CA PRO A 105 12.11 2.95 -23.96
C PRO A 105 10.65 2.71 -24.36
N GLY A 106 10.15 3.40 -25.39
CA GLY A 106 8.83 3.14 -25.96
C GLY A 106 8.70 1.75 -26.56
N VAL A 107 9.66 1.35 -27.39
CA VAL A 107 9.73 0.00 -27.97
C VAL A 107 9.84 -1.05 -26.87
N GLU A 108 10.74 -0.87 -25.89
CA GLU A 108 10.90 -1.84 -24.79
C GLU A 108 9.59 -2.06 -24.03
N ALA A 109 8.87 -0.98 -23.67
CA ALA A 109 7.60 -1.09 -22.98
C ALA A 109 6.51 -1.76 -23.86
N LEU A 110 6.47 -1.46 -25.17
CA LEU A 110 5.54 -2.09 -26.09
C LEU A 110 5.86 -3.58 -26.33
N GLU A 111 7.13 -3.98 -26.34
CA GLU A 111 7.53 -5.39 -26.41
C GLU A 111 7.07 -6.15 -25.15
N LYS A 112 7.18 -5.55 -23.97
CA LYS A 112 6.59 -6.12 -22.75
C LYS A 112 5.09 -6.28 -22.88
N ALA A 113 4.39 -5.28 -23.40
CA ALA A 113 2.95 -5.36 -23.64
C ALA A 113 2.61 -6.50 -24.62
N LEU A 114 3.38 -6.64 -25.71
CA LEU A 114 3.18 -7.69 -26.72
C LEU A 114 3.41 -9.10 -26.16
N VAL A 115 4.38 -9.27 -25.26
CA VAL A 115 4.60 -10.57 -24.59
C VAL A 115 3.41 -10.94 -23.71
N LEU A 116 2.78 -9.96 -23.05
CA LEU A 116 1.63 -10.17 -22.17
C LEU A 116 0.33 -10.40 -22.96
N GLU A 117 0.15 -9.71 -24.09
CA GLU A 117 -1.00 -9.87 -24.97
C GLU A 117 -0.57 -9.90 -26.45
N PRO A 118 -0.20 -11.09 -26.97
CA PRO A 118 0.32 -11.23 -28.33
C PRO A 118 -0.71 -10.94 -29.44
N GLU A 119 -2.00 -11.03 -29.15
CA GLU A 119 -3.06 -10.85 -30.13
C GLU A 119 -3.57 -9.41 -30.21
N GLU A 120 -3.13 -8.53 -29.31
CA GLU A 120 -3.58 -7.14 -29.29
C GLU A 120 -2.99 -6.35 -30.46
N VAL A 121 -3.84 -6.08 -31.45
CA VAL A 121 -3.48 -5.43 -32.72
C VAL A 121 -2.94 -4.02 -32.48
N GLY A 122 -3.47 -3.31 -31.48
CA GLY A 122 -3.01 -1.97 -31.12
C GLY A 122 -1.52 -1.93 -30.78
N ILE A 123 -1.01 -2.96 -30.09
CA ILE A 123 0.41 -3.04 -29.71
C ILE A 123 1.29 -3.22 -30.95
N LYS A 124 0.93 -4.15 -31.84
CA LYS A 124 1.66 -4.42 -33.09
C LYS A 124 1.71 -3.18 -33.97
N PHE A 125 0.59 -2.47 -34.11
CA PHE A 125 0.52 -1.25 -34.88
C PHE A 125 1.43 -0.15 -34.32
N THR A 126 1.40 0.06 -32.99
CA THR A 126 2.23 1.08 -32.35
C THR A 126 3.72 0.72 -32.40
N LEU A 127 4.08 -0.57 -32.27
CA LEU A 127 5.45 -1.05 -32.47
C LEU A 127 5.93 -0.81 -33.91
N GLY A 128 5.13 -1.15 -34.91
CA GLY A 128 5.47 -0.89 -36.31
C GLY A 128 5.72 0.60 -36.57
N ASN A 129 4.87 1.47 -36.02
CA ASN A 129 5.07 2.92 -36.07
C ASN A 129 6.37 3.34 -35.37
N ALA A 130 6.65 2.82 -34.17
CA ALA A 130 7.88 3.11 -33.44
C ALA A 130 9.14 2.68 -34.23
N TYR A 131 9.14 1.48 -34.80
CA TYR A 131 10.25 0.99 -35.64
C TYR A 131 10.41 1.80 -36.92
N PHE A 132 9.30 2.21 -37.53
CA PHE A 132 9.32 3.10 -38.68
C PHE A 132 9.96 4.46 -38.33
N GLN A 133 9.61 5.05 -37.18
CA GLN A 133 10.22 6.30 -36.70
C GLN A 133 11.71 6.15 -36.38
N GLN A 134 12.15 4.96 -35.92
CA GLN A 134 13.58 4.65 -35.73
C GLN A 134 14.33 4.37 -37.05
N GLY A 135 13.64 4.28 -38.18
CA GLY A 135 14.22 3.88 -39.47
C GLY A 135 14.54 2.39 -39.58
N LYS A 136 14.03 1.55 -38.67
CA LYS A 136 14.24 0.09 -38.63
C LYS A 136 13.15 -0.66 -39.39
N TYR A 137 13.08 -0.44 -40.69
CA TYR A 137 11.96 -0.92 -41.52
C TYR A 137 11.79 -2.43 -41.58
N GLN A 138 12.85 -3.22 -41.34
CA GLN A 138 12.73 -4.68 -41.29
C GLN A 138 11.99 -5.19 -40.05
N GLN A 139 11.84 -4.37 -39.01
CA GLN A 139 11.17 -4.71 -37.76
C GLN A 139 9.75 -4.12 -37.67
N ALA A 140 9.40 -3.22 -38.60
CA ALA A 140 8.08 -2.60 -38.69
C ALA A 140 7.07 -3.49 -39.42
#